data_AF-A0A1Z5TDQ8-F1
#
_entry.id   AF-A0A1Z5TDQ8-F1
#
_cell.length_a   1.000
_cell.length_b   1.000
_cell.length_c   1.000
_cell.angle_alpha   90.00
_cell.angle_beta   90.00
_cell.angle_gamma   90.00
#
_symmetry.space_group_name_H-M   'P 1'
#
loop_
_entity.id
_entity.type
_entity.pdbx_description
1 polymer ?
#
loop_
_entity_poly.entity_id
_entity_poly.type
_entity_poly.pdbx_seq_one_letter_code
_entity_poly.pdbx_strand_id
1 'polypeptide(L)'
;MWVRGLRVAGVPTGAAHLPTQSALRTAQRTGNGSLHGRSPSAENKYHRRGLSALIHPPTTLFRRDAALHNDHLKHASVNTSGQTPAPRHLSAQVAQTGLERDRPAETLPLTTTATTNDGVYVALGSNVGDRLEAIEAACRAIDDDHDMRVLRTSALFETEPMYVEDQERFLNGVCEISTALPPLRLLDKLQALEKGLGRVKSIDKGPRSIDLDILLYKGQTYHHDRLTIPHALMTEREFVMRPLQNVHPGGSLTPLKGSATDYLADLGVLNNSISTSPMYSYTPTAPTSDPLIPMNPKQKTRVMSILNTTPDSFSDGGVNSPNDLASLKESIRQHIQKGATIVDIGGQSSRPNAPDVTAEEEIARVVPAIEAFKSLGAEAEGVAISVDTYRAAVAEAAIKAGAHIINDISFGLLDQDMLSTVARLGCTYIGMHMRGTPATMQDQENTEYPDGVVETVARELSARVEAAQAAGIRRWRLILDPGVGFAKTQEQNLELLRRLPDLIHHSGIQNFPWMVGSSRKGFIGQITGVAEARERSWGTAATVTAAVAGGADVVRVHDVAEMAKVVKMSDALYRV
;
A
#
# COMPACT_ATOMS: atom_id res chain seq x y z
N MET A 1 -38.61 -30.50 -26.61
CA MET A 1 -39.40 -31.73 -26.66
C MET A 1 -38.96 -32.62 -25.51
N TRP A 2 -39.89 -32.99 -24.63
CA TRP A 2 -39.65 -33.73 -23.38
C TRP A 2 -39.66 -35.27 -23.62
N VAL A 3 -38.66 -35.98 -23.05
CA VAL A 3 -38.77 -37.16 -22.15
C VAL A 3 -38.96 -38.63 -22.66
N ARG A 4 -38.14 -39.53 -22.03
CA ARG A 4 -38.23 -41.00 -21.72
C ARG A 4 -37.99 -42.04 -22.85
N GLY A 5 -37.34 -43.21 -22.67
CA GLY A 5 -36.67 -43.89 -21.52
C GLY A 5 -36.51 -45.43 -21.75
N LEU A 6 -35.65 -46.10 -20.93
CA LEU A 6 -35.50 -47.57 -20.62
C LEU A 6 -34.81 -48.50 -21.68
N ARG A 7 -34.01 -49.56 -21.44
CA ARG A 7 -33.64 -50.49 -20.31
C ARG A 7 -32.28 -51.20 -20.64
N VAL A 8 -31.31 -51.34 -19.73
CA VAL A 8 -30.88 -52.52 -18.88
C VAL A 8 -30.14 -53.70 -19.57
N ALA A 9 -28.87 -53.94 -19.15
CA ALA A 9 -28.24 -55.20 -18.66
C ALA A 9 -26.81 -55.51 -19.19
N GLY A 10 -25.86 -55.83 -18.28
CA GLY A 10 -24.72 -56.71 -18.57
C GLY A 10 -23.32 -56.24 -18.12
N VAL A 11 -22.82 -56.79 -17.01
CA VAL A 11 -21.40 -56.82 -16.55
C VAL A 11 -20.93 -58.27 -16.73
N PRO A 12 -19.67 -58.59 -17.14
CA PRO A 12 -18.63 -58.94 -16.15
C PRO A 12 -17.13 -58.70 -16.51
N THR A 13 -16.36 -58.41 -15.44
CA THR A 13 -15.05 -58.98 -15.00
C THR A 13 -13.69 -58.65 -15.66
N GLY A 14 -12.69 -58.39 -14.76
CA GLY A 14 -11.27 -58.85 -14.85
C GLY A 14 -10.23 -57.73 -15.02
N ALA A 15 -9.67 -57.12 -13.96
CA ALA A 15 -8.50 -57.54 -13.18
C ALA A 15 -7.15 -57.58 -13.96
N ALA A 16 -6.20 -56.68 -13.61
CA ALA A 16 -4.86 -57.01 -13.09
C ALA A 16 -3.78 -55.93 -13.36
N HIS A 17 -3.17 -55.47 -12.25
CA HIS A 17 -1.76 -55.22 -11.98
C HIS A 17 -0.88 -54.22 -12.77
N LEU A 18 -0.39 -53.24 -11.99
CA LEU A 18 0.91 -52.54 -12.09
C LEU A 18 2.10 -53.50 -12.28
N PRO A 19 3.26 -53.02 -12.74
CA PRO A 19 4.28 -52.70 -11.73
C PRO A 19 5.12 -51.43 -11.96
N THR A 20 5.71 -51.08 -10.83
CA THR A 20 6.67 -50.07 -10.40
C THR A 20 8.11 -50.17 -10.95
N GLN A 21 8.89 -49.11 -10.62
CA GLN A 21 10.36 -49.05 -10.42
C GLN A 21 11.23 -49.03 -11.70
N SER A 22 12.46 -48.53 -11.72
CA SER A 22 13.28 -47.55 -10.99
C SER A 22 14.67 -47.56 -11.69
N ALA A 23 15.54 -46.60 -11.36
CA ALA A 23 17.01 -46.67 -11.44
C ALA A 23 17.72 -46.40 -12.79
N LEU A 24 18.43 -45.25 -12.80
CA LEU A 24 19.90 -45.13 -12.92
C LEU A 24 20.64 -46.12 -13.83
N ARG A 25 21.35 -45.60 -14.85
CA ARG A 25 22.83 -45.66 -14.95
C ARG A 25 23.41 -45.09 -16.26
N THR A 26 24.33 -44.14 -16.08
CA THR A 26 25.68 -44.00 -16.69
C THR A 26 25.95 -44.31 -18.17
N ALA A 27 26.45 -43.26 -18.84
CA ALA A 27 27.80 -43.13 -19.42
C ALA A 27 28.12 -43.58 -20.87
N GLN A 28 28.77 -42.62 -21.54
CA GLN A 28 29.91 -42.72 -22.47
C GLN A 28 29.70 -42.97 -23.98
N ARG A 29 29.95 -41.88 -24.72
CA ARG A 29 30.95 -41.67 -25.80
C ARG A 29 31.11 -42.74 -26.90
N THR A 30 30.92 -42.28 -28.13
CA THR A 30 31.82 -42.33 -29.32
C THR A 30 31.22 -41.34 -30.36
N GLY A 31 31.90 -40.66 -31.28
CA GLY A 31 33.28 -40.57 -31.74
C GLY A 31 33.29 -39.96 -33.17
N ASN A 32 34.41 -39.29 -33.53
CA ASN A 32 34.88 -38.86 -34.86
C ASN A 32 34.23 -37.66 -35.57
N GLY A 33 34.96 -36.74 -36.23
CA GLY A 33 36.40 -36.57 -36.54
C GLY A 33 36.74 -35.07 -36.77
N SER A 34 37.91 -34.56 -36.37
CA SER A 34 39.18 -34.46 -37.14
C SER A 34 39.08 -33.51 -38.37
N LEU A 35 40.00 -32.58 -38.69
CA LEU A 35 41.35 -32.24 -38.20
C LEU A 35 41.88 -30.99 -38.98
N HIS A 36 42.83 -30.25 -38.40
CA HIS A 36 43.94 -29.43 -39.00
C HIS A 36 44.00 -27.91 -38.72
N GLY A 37 45.14 -27.49 -38.17
CA GLY A 37 45.63 -26.09 -38.16
C GLY A 37 46.58 -25.78 -37.00
N ARG A 38 47.90 -25.81 -37.25
CA ARG A 38 49.02 -25.69 -36.28
C ARG A 38 49.19 -24.29 -35.63
N SER A 39 49.71 -24.34 -34.38
CA SER A 39 50.32 -23.31 -33.50
C SER A 39 51.57 -22.59 -34.13
N PRO A 40 52.26 -21.57 -33.51
CA PRO A 40 52.47 -21.42 -32.06
C PRO A 40 52.69 -20.02 -31.41
N SER A 41 52.48 -20.04 -30.08
CA SER A 41 53.28 -19.46 -28.97
C SER A 41 53.64 -17.97 -28.91
N ALA A 42 53.28 -17.35 -27.78
CA ALA A 42 54.23 -16.64 -26.92
C ALA A 42 53.75 -16.67 -25.44
N GLU A 43 54.65 -17.12 -24.56
CA GLU A 43 54.53 -17.19 -23.11
C GLU A 43 54.60 -15.79 -22.46
N ASN A 44 53.95 -15.60 -21.30
CA ASN A 44 54.74 -15.33 -20.09
C ASN A 44 53.98 -15.59 -18.78
N LYS A 45 54.71 -16.21 -17.85
CA LYS A 45 54.34 -16.54 -16.46
C LYS A 45 54.41 -15.29 -15.58
N TYR A 46 53.66 -15.25 -14.46
CA TYR A 46 54.20 -14.84 -13.15
C TYR A 46 53.35 -15.36 -11.97
N HIS A 47 54.01 -15.41 -10.82
CA HIS A 47 53.83 -16.30 -9.67
C HIS A 47 52.69 -15.98 -8.68
N ARG A 48 52.29 -17.06 -7.99
CA ARG A 48 51.61 -17.11 -6.68
C ARG A 48 52.24 -16.20 -5.62
N ARG A 49 51.40 -15.50 -4.85
CA ARG A 49 51.46 -15.43 -3.37
C ARG A 49 50.05 -15.35 -2.80
N GLY A 50 49.75 -16.24 -1.86
CA GLY A 50 48.50 -16.24 -1.11
C GLY A 50 48.56 -15.26 0.06
N LEU A 51 47.39 -14.77 0.45
CA LEU A 51 47.08 -14.33 1.80
C LEU A 51 45.59 -14.53 2.04
N SER A 52 45.30 -15.36 3.04
CA SER A 52 43.99 -15.55 3.64
C SER A 52 43.64 -14.30 4.45
N ALA A 53 42.45 -13.74 4.27
CA ALA A 53 41.88 -12.77 5.19
C ALA A 53 40.37 -13.02 5.30
N LEU A 54 39.97 -13.48 6.47
CA LEU A 54 38.59 -13.57 6.95
C LEU A 54 37.96 -12.18 6.95
N ILE A 55 36.78 -12.04 6.35
CA ILE A 55 35.95 -10.84 6.42
C ILE A 55 34.86 -11.11 7.46
N HIS A 56 34.97 -10.49 8.63
CA HIS A 56 33.84 -10.29 9.54
C HIS A 56 33.20 -8.91 9.24
N PRO A 57 31.85 -8.79 9.27
CA PRO A 57 31.19 -7.50 9.12
C PRO A 57 31.26 -6.69 10.43
N PRO A 58 31.32 -5.34 10.38
CA PRO A 58 31.34 -4.53 11.59
C PRO A 58 29.92 -4.30 12.14
N THR A 59 29.72 -4.72 13.38
CA THR A 59 28.62 -4.31 14.26
C THR A 59 28.97 -2.98 14.90
N THR A 60 28.16 -1.93 14.71
CA THR A 60 28.26 -0.68 15.47
C THR A 60 27.11 -0.57 16.47
N LEU A 61 27.44 -0.86 17.73
CA LEU A 61 26.70 -0.47 18.93
C LEU A 61 27.08 0.98 19.29
N PHE A 62 26.11 1.90 19.33
CA PHE A 62 26.28 3.18 20.01
C PHE A 62 25.54 3.16 21.35
N ARG A 63 26.31 3.07 22.44
CA ARG A 63 25.90 3.46 23.80
C ARG A 63 25.89 4.98 23.88
N ARG A 64 24.80 5.54 24.42
CA ARG A 64 24.74 6.91 24.93
C ARG A 64 25.24 6.88 26.38
N ASP A 65 26.32 7.59 26.66
CA ASP A 65 26.65 8.05 28.01
C ASP A 65 26.44 9.56 28.09
N ALA A 66 25.58 9.95 29.02
CA ALA A 66 25.31 11.31 29.40
C ALA A 66 26.39 11.80 30.37
N ALA A 67 26.96 12.98 30.13
CA ALA A 67 27.76 13.69 31.11
C ALA A 67 27.43 15.18 31.11
N LEU A 68 26.96 15.59 32.28
CA LEU A 68 26.77 16.91 32.84
C LEU A 68 27.86 17.94 32.48
N HIS A 69 27.46 19.17 32.15
CA HIS A 69 28.16 20.37 32.61
C HIS A 69 27.18 21.55 32.73
N ASN A 70 27.09 22.04 33.96
CA ASN A 70 26.51 23.32 34.36
C ASN A 70 27.70 24.30 34.43
N ASP A 71 27.59 25.52 33.89
CA ASP A 71 27.85 26.72 34.70
C ASP A 71 27.66 28.08 33.99
N HIS A 72 27.11 28.97 34.81
CA HIS A 72 27.26 30.44 34.85
C HIS A 72 26.38 31.40 34.02
N LEU A 73 25.36 31.88 34.74
CA LEU A 73 24.73 33.21 34.73
C LEU A 73 25.67 34.39 34.46
N LYS A 74 25.19 35.40 33.71
CA LYS A 74 25.23 36.83 34.11
C LYS A 74 24.00 37.60 33.60
N HIS A 75 23.38 38.32 34.53
CA HIS A 75 22.28 39.27 34.37
C HIS A 75 22.66 40.51 33.54
N ALA A 76 21.68 41.09 32.84
CA ALA A 76 21.32 42.51 32.98
C ALA A 76 19.97 42.81 32.29
N SER A 77 19.06 43.40 33.06
CA SER A 77 17.73 43.88 32.68
C SER A 77 17.72 45.40 32.74
N VAL A 78 17.15 46.09 31.73
CA VAL A 78 16.70 47.49 31.85
C VAL A 78 15.39 47.70 31.06
N ASN A 79 14.45 48.35 31.75
CA ASN A 79 13.09 48.75 31.37
C ASN A 79 13.07 50.15 30.74
N THR A 80 12.01 50.51 29.99
CA THR A 80 11.26 51.81 29.91
C THR A 80 10.48 51.89 28.57
N SER A 81 9.14 51.86 28.53
CA SER A 81 8.15 52.99 28.60
C SER A 81 8.46 54.16 27.64
N GLY A 82 7.59 54.73 26.80
CA GLY A 82 6.16 54.58 26.52
C GLY A 82 5.67 55.76 25.66
N GLN A 83 4.43 55.64 25.16
CA GLN A 83 3.46 56.69 24.81
C GLN A 83 3.53 57.52 23.49
N THR A 84 2.32 57.67 22.96
CA THR A 84 1.71 58.34 21.79
C THR A 84 1.81 59.88 21.81
N PRO A 85 1.51 60.58 20.68
CA PRO A 85 0.17 61.14 20.47
C PRO A 85 -0.34 61.21 19.00
N ALA A 86 -1.67 61.22 18.85
CA ALA A 86 -2.42 61.76 17.71
C ALA A 86 -3.10 63.10 18.15
N PRO A 87 -4.01 63.79 17.42
CA PRO A 87 -4.52 63.61 16.03
C PRO A 87 -4.69 64.95 15.25
N ARG A 88 -5.16 64.91 13.98
CA ARG A 88 -6.19 65.84 13.43
C ARG A 88 -6.72 65.43 12.04
N HIS A 89 -8.03 65.64 11.89
CA HIS A 89 -8.98 65.21 10.85
C HIS A 89 -8.96 66.02 9.53
N LEU A 90 -9.50 65.40 8.45
CA LEU A 90 -10.55 65.87 7.50
C LEU A 90 -10.40 65.05 6.19
N SER A 91 -11.23 64.06 5.83
CA SER A 91 -12.66 63.99 5.46
C SER A 91 -12.89 63.90 3.94
N ALA A 92 -13.90 63.09 3.53
CA ALA A 92 -14.49 62.86 2.20
C ALA A 92 -13.76 61.78 1.35
N GLN A 93 -14.37 60.70 0.83
CA GLN A 93 -15.75 60.40 0.43
C GLN A 93 -16.00 58.86 0.44
N VAL A 94 -17.25 58.47 0.68
CA VAL A 94 -17.75 57.09 0.75
C VAL A 94 -18.42 56.70 -0.58
N ALA A 95 -18.13 55.50 -1.11
CA ALA A 95 -19.14 54.48 -1.46
C ALA A 95 -18.51 53.30 -2.24
N GLN A 96 -18.31 52.15 -1.57
CA GLN A 96 -18.53 50.80 -2.11
C GLN A 96 -18.41 49.78 -0.97
N THR A 97 -19.56 49.22 -0.57
CA THR A 97 -19.74 48.08 0.34
C THR A 97 -19.13 46.83 -0.30
N GLY A 98 -18.35 45.95 0.32
CA GLY A 98 -18.13 45.64 1.73
C GLY A 98 -17.93 44.13 1.83
N LEU A 99 -16.81 43.62 1.29
CA LEU A 99 -16.29 42.28 1.52
C LEU A 99 -15.52 42.32 2.85
N GLU A 100 -16.11 41.81 3.94
CA GLU A 100 -15.36 41.57 5.17
C GLU A 100 -14.57 40.26 5.04
N ARG A 101 -13.28 40.40 4.75
CA ARG A 101 -12.25 39.43 5.12
C ARG A 101 -11.68 39.88 6.47
N ASP A 102 -11.98 39.14 7.51
CA ASP A 102 -11.10 39.00 8.67
C ASP A 102 -11.51 37.77 9.49
N ARG A 103 -10.73 36.69 9.36
CA ARG A 103 -10.55 35.71 10.42
C ARG A 103 -9.07 35.35 10.47
N PRO A 104 -8.42 35.43 11.64
CA PRO A 104 -7.02 35.06 11.77
C PRO A 104 -6.87 33.57 11.51
N ALA A 105 -5.72 33.19 10.93
CA ALA A 105 -5.32 31.81 10.75
C ALA A 105 -5.34 31.09 12.11
N GLU A 106 -6.32 30.21 12.30
CA GLU A 106 -6.30 29.22 13.37
C GLU A 106 -5.13 28.29 13.10
N THR A 107 -4.03 28.50 13.82
CA THR A 107 -3.01 27.49 14.02
C THR A 107 -3.69 26.28 14.66
N LEU A 108 -3.99 25.27 13.84
CA LEU A 108 -4.45 23.97 14.29
C LEU A 108 -3.45 23.44 15.34
N PRO A 109 -3.88 23.16 16.58
CA PRO A 109 -3.00 22.49 17.51
C PRO A 109 -2.68 21.12 16.94
N LEU A 110 -1.38 20.82 16.79
CA LEU A 110 -0.86 19.46 16.67
C LEU A 110 -1.31 18.69 17.91
N THR A 111 -2.50 18.13 17.82
CA THR A 111 -3.07 17.34 18.89
C THR A 111 -2.64 15.92 18.57
N THR A 112 -1.55 15.48 19.20
CA THR A 112 -1.35 14.06 19.45
C THR A 112 -2.54 13.64 20.31
N THR A 113 -3.64 13.24 19.68
CA THR A 113 -4.81 12.78 20.42
C THR A 113 -4.38 11.55 21.18
N ALA A 114 -4.22 11.67 22.50
CA ALA A 114 -4.24 10.53 23.39
C ALA A 114 -5.48 9.72 22.99
N THR A 115 -5.29 8.49 22.51
CA THR A 115 -6.38 7.60 22.15
C THR A 115 -7.25 7.44 23.40
N THR A 116 -8.41 8.07 23.41
CA THR A 116 -9.35 8.00 24.52
C THR A 116 -9.76 6.53 24.70
N ASN A 117 -9.89 6.10 25.94
CA ASN A 117 -10.27 4.73 26.34
C ASN A 117 -11.68 4.29 25.91
N ASP A 118 -12.31 5.02 25.00
CA ASP A 118 -13.75 4.95 24.70
C ASP A 118 -14.07 4.12 23.44
N GLY A 119 -13.06 3.49 22.82
CA GLY A 119 -13.24 2.69 21.61
C GLY A 119 -13.91 1.34 21.86
N VAL A 120 -14.63 0.85 20.85
CA VAL A 120 -15.13 -0.54 20.79
C VAL A 120 -14.40 -1.25 19.65
N TYR A 121 -13.70 -2.34 19.96
CA TYR A 121 -12.83 -3.02 19.01
C TYR A 121 -13.37 -4.41 18.74
N VAL A 122 -13.55 -4.74 17.46
CA VAL A 122 -14.09 -6.03 17.00
C VAL A 122 -13.04 -6.71 16.13
N ALA A 123 -12.69 -7.95 16.45
CA ALA A 123 -11.87 -8.79 15.59
C ALA A 123 -12.70 -9.29 14.40
N LEU A 124 -12.06 -9.37 13.23
CA LEU A 124 -12.60 -9.84 11.97
C LEU A 124 -11.80 -11.08 11.57
N GLY A 125 -12.46 -12.20 11.27
CA GLY A 125 -11.79 -13.43 10.85
C GLY A 125 -12.56 -14.19 9.77
N SER A 126 -11.89 -14.67 8.73
CA SER A 126 -12.48 -15.54 7.71
C SER A 126 -11.47 -16.53 7.11
N ASN A 127 -11.89 -17.77 6.89
CA ASN A 127 -11.05 -18.81 6.27
C ASN A 127 -11.79 -19.73 5.29
N VAL A 128 -12.99 -19.36 4.83
CA VAL A 128 -13.78 -20.18 3.90
C VAL A 128 -14.29 -19.31 2.76
N GLY A 129 -14.14 -19.79 1.51
CA GLY A 129 -14.66 -19.12 0.32
C GLY A 129 -13.89 -17.83 0.02
N ASP A 130 -14.60 -16.79 -0.43
CA ASP A 130 -14.00 -15.47 -0.63
C ASP A 130 -13.85 -14.75 0.72
N ARG A 131 -12.69 -14.99 1.36
CA ARG A 131 -12.36 -14.50 2.70
C ARG A 131 -12.38 -12.97 2.78
N LEU A 132 -11.90 -12.30 1.72
CA LEU A 132 -11.87 -10.85 1.66
C LEU A 132 -13.29 -10.30 1.58
N GLU A 133 -14.09 -10.81 0.64
CA GLU A 133 -15.47 -10.35 0.46
C GLU A 133 -16.34 -10.63 1.69
N ALA A 134 -16.12 -11.72 2.41
CA ALA A 134 -16.81 -11.98 3.67
C ALA A 134 -16.52 -10.91 4.74
N ILE A 135 -15.24 -10.51 4.88
CA ILE A 135 -14.83 -9.43 5.79
C ILE A 135 -15.39 -8.09 5.33
N GLU A 136 -15.33 -7.79 4.03
CA GLU A 136 -15.87 -6.53 3.50
C GLU A 136 -17.39 -6.45 3.63
N ALA A 137 -18.11 -7.54 3.41
CA ALA A 137 -19.55 -7.64 3.61
C ALA A 137 -19.92 -7.42 5.08
N ALA A 138 -19.14 -7.96 6.03
CA ALA A 138 -19.34 -7.69 7.45
C ALA A 138 -19.14 -6.22 7.80
N CYS A 139 -18.08 -5.59 7.28
CA CYS A 139 -17.85 -4.17 7.49
C CYS A 139 -18.94 -3.28 6.85
N ARG A 140 -19.42 -3.61 5.65
CA ARG A 140 -20.57 -2.93 5.01
C ARG A 140 -21.84 -3.07 5.84
N ALA A 141 -22.13 -4.27 6.32
CA ALA A 141 -23.30 -4.51 7.16
C ALA A 141 -23.23 -3.79 8.52
N ILE A 142 -22.03 -3.57 9.07
CA ILE A 142 -21.83 -2.72 10.24
C ILE A 142 -22.10 -1.25 9.91
N ASP A 143 -21.63 -0.75 8.75
CA ASP A 143 -21.85 0.64 8.34
C ASP A 143 -23.30 0.95 7.95
N ASP A 144 -24.03 -0.04 7.43
CA ASP A 144 -25.45 0.08 7.07
C ASP A 144 -26.39 -0.01 8.28
N ASP A 145 -25.91 -0.44 9.46
CA ASP A 145 -26.70 -0.55 10.68
C ASP A 145 -26.87 0.82 11.37
N HIS A 146 -28.08 1.11 11.87
CA HIS A 146 -28.35 2.40 12.52
C HIS A 146 -27.66 2.61 13.88
N ASP A 147 -27.22 1.54 14.54
CA ASP A 147 -26.64 1.59 15.89
C ASP A 147 -25.12 1.38 15.90
N MET A 148 -24.51 1.13 14.73
CA MET A 148 -23.09 0.80 14.60
C MET A 148 -22.47 1.50 13.38
N ARG A 149 -21.17 1.78 13.44
CA ARG A 149 -20.41 2.26 12.27
C ARG A 149 -18.93 1.94 12.45
N VAL A 150 -18.25 1.50 11.40
CA VAL A 150 -16.79 1.35 11.41
C VAL A 150 -16.13 2.73 11.36
N LEU A 151 -15.23 2.99 12.31
CA LEU A 151 -14.45 4.23 12.39
C LEU A 151 -13.10 4.11 11.67
N ARG A 152 -12.44 2.96 11.83
CA ARG A 152 -11.16 2.63 11.18
C ARG A 152 -10.89 1.14 11.24
N THR A 153 -9.96 0.67 10.41
CA THR A 153 -9.58 -0.75 10.35
C THR A 153 -8.08 -0.92 10.42
N SER A 154 -7.64 -2.08 10.90
CA SER A 154 -6.26 -2.52 10.77
C SER A 154 -5.95 -2.92 9.33
N ALA A 155 -4.70 -3.27 9.04
CA ALA A 155 -4.42 -4.11 7.88
C ALA A 155 -5.09 -5.48 8.09
N LEU A 156 -5.36 -6.19 7.00
CA LEU A 156 -5.64 -7.63 7.07
C LEU A 156 -4.33 -8.38 7.15
N PHE A 157 -4.29 -9.49 7.87
CA PHE A 157 -3.13 -10.36 7.96
C PHE A 157 -3.52 -11.80 7.65
N GLU A 158 -2.70 -12.47 6.85
CA GLU A 158 -2.91 -13.88 6.53
C GLU A 158 -2.13 -14.80 7.47
N THR A 159 -2.83 -15.72 8.15
CA THR A 159 -2.23 -16.62 9.16
C THR A 159 -2.57 -18.07 8.92
N GLU A 160 -1.73 -18.98 9.39
CA GLU A 160 -2.08 -20.39 9.51
C GLU A 160 -3.18 -20.57 10.58
N PRO A 161 -3.98 -21.65 10.49
CA PRO A 161 -4.92 -22.01 11.55
C PRO A 161 -4.21 -22.28 12.88
N MET A 162 -4.67 -21.66 13.99
CA MET A 162 -4.01 -21.82 15.31
C MET A 162 -4.41 -23.11 16.04
N TYR A 163 -5.63 -23.64 15.83
CA TYR A 163 -6.17 -24.73 16.66
C TYR A 163 -6.47 -26.03 15.89
N VAL A 164 -6.73 -25.94 14.59
CA VAL A 164 -7.07 -27.08 13.74
C VAL A 164 -6.30 -26.92 12.44
N GLU A 165 -5.20 -27.66 12.31
CA GLU A 165 -4.17 -27.46 11.27
C GLU A 165 -4.64 -27.88 9.86
N ASP A 166 -5.68 -28.72 9.74
CA ASP A 166 -6.26 -29.15 8.45
C ASP A 166 -7.36 -28.16 7.98
N GLN A 167 -6.99 -26.89 7.80
CA GLN A 167 -7.88 -25.83 7.30
C GLN A 167 -7.13 -24.82 6.41
N GLU A 168 -7.89 -24.11 5.57
CA GLU A 168 -7.36 -22.97 4.81
C GLU A 168 -6.88 -21.84 5.74
N ARG A 169 -5.94 -21.04 5.24
CA ARG A 169 -5.37 -19.89 5.97
C ARG A 169 -6.45 -18.85 6.29
N PHE A 170 -6.34 -18.22 7.44
CA PHE A 170 -7.25 -17.16 7.88
C PHE A 170 -6.79 -15.80 7.36
N LEU A 171 -7.74 -14.95 6.97
CA LEU A 171 -7.56 -13.51 6.98
C LEU A 171 -8.09 -12.96 8.30
N ASN A 172 -7.25 -12.21 9.01
CA ASN A 172 -7.58 -11.60 10.29
C ASN A 172 -7.40 -10.08 10.25
N GLY A 173 -8.27 -9.36 10.93
CA GLY A 173 -8.17 -7.91 11.12
C GLY A 173 -8.89 -7.46 12.38
N VAL A 174 -8.83 -6.17 12.66
CA VAL A 174 -9.58 -5.51 13.73
C VAL A 174 -10.20 -4.25 13.16
N CYS A 175 -11.46 -3.99 13.48
CA CYS A 175 -12.06 -2.67 13.28
C CYS A 175 -12.38 -2.01 14.63
N GLU A 176 -12.21 -0.70 14.69
CA GLU A 176 -12.83 0.12 15.72
C GLU A 176 -14.20 0.55 15.21
N ILE A 177 -15.22 0.42 16.06
CA ILE A 177 -16.59 0.81 15.75
C ILE A 177 -17.12 1.85 16.74
N SER A 178 -18.00 2.73 16.26
CA SER A 178 -18.89 3.51 17.10
C SER A 178 -20.16 2.73 17.34
N THR A 179 -20.65 2.70 18.57
CA THR A 179 -21.97 2.13 18.89
C THR A 179 -22.55 2.64 20.21
N ALA A 180 -23.86 2.79 20.24
CA ALA A 180 -24.65 3.08 21.44
C ALA A 180 -25.15 1.81 22.16
N LEU A 181 -25.01 0.62 21.56
CA LEU A 181 -25.54 -0.63 22.11
C LEU A 181 -24.73 -1.11 23.31
N PRO A 182 -25.38 -1.58 24.39
CA PRO A 182 -24.66 -2.23 25.49
C PRO A 182 -24.04 -3.57 25.04
N PRO A 183 -23.01 -4.08 25.75
CA PRO A 183 -22.20 -5.23 25.31
C PRO A 183 -22.98 -6.46 24.82
N LEU A 184 -24.00 -6.92 25.57
CA LEU A 184 -24.80 -8.09 25.16
C LEU A 184 -25.65 -7.85 23.91
N ARG A 185 -26.16 -6.62 23.72
CA ARG A 185 -26.94 -6.27 22.52
C ARG A 185 -26.04 -6.13 21.30
N LEU A 186 -24.82 -5.61 21.50
CA LEU A 186 -23.80 -5.62 20.46
C LEU A 186 -23.44 -7.06 20.05
N LEU A 187 -23.22 -7.95 21.02
CA LEU A 187 -22.98 -9.37 20.74
C LEU A 187 -24.12 -10.00 19.95
N ASP A 188 -25.37 -9.80 20.38
CA ASP A 188 -26.55 -10.32 19.68
C ASP A 188 -26.61 -9.83 18.22
N LYS A 189 -26.29 -8.54 17.99
CA LYS A 189 -26.24 -7.97 16.63
C LYS A 189 -25.12 -8.57 15.79
N LEU A 190 -23.90 -8.65 16.29
CA LEU A 190 -22.77 -9.23 15.56
C LEU A 190 -23.06 -10.71 15.19
N GLN A 191 -23.62 -11.49 16.12
CA GLN A 191 -24.03 -12.88 15.85
C GLN A 191 -25.14 -12.98 14.79
N ALA A 192 -26.07 -12.01 14.76
CA ALA A 192 -27.09 -11.95 13.72
C ALA A 192 -26.49 -11.62 12.34
N LEU A 193 -25.50 -10.71 12.28
CA LEU A 193 -24.77 -10.39 11.05
C LEU A 193 -24.02 -11.61 10.51
N GLU A 194 -23.26 -12.30 11.36
CA GLU A 194 -22.57 -13.53 10.97
C GLU A 194 -23.52 -14.57 10.38
N LYS A 195 -24.66 -14.78 11.04
CA LYS A 195 -25.68 -15.73 10.56
C LYS A 195 -26.28 -15.29 9.22
N GLY A 196 -26.52 -13.99 9.04
CA GLY A 196 -27.00 -13.41 7.79
C GLY A 196 -26.01 -13.60 6.63
N LEU A 197 -24.71 -13.53 6.91
CA LEU A 197 -23.61 -13.74 5.96
C LEU A 197 -23.26 -15.23 5.74
N GLY A 198 -24.14 -16.14 6.15
CA GLY A 198 -24.02 -17.56 5.83
C GLY A 198 -23.15 -18.37 6.79
N ARG A 199 -22.93 -17.92 8.02
CA ARG A 199 -22.24 -18.73 9.05
C ARG A 199 -23.00 -20.04 9.32
N VAL A 200 -22.45 -21.16 8.87
CA VAL A 200 -22.92 -22.51 9.25
C VAL A 200 -22.04 -23.03 10.40
N LYS A 201 -22.57 -23.06 11.63
CA LYS A 201 -21.86 -23.67 12.78
C LYS A 201 -21.80 -25.20 12.58
N SER A 202 -20.71 -25.71 12.02
CA SER A 202 -20.48 -27.15 11.89
C SER A 202 -19.67 -27.73 13.06
N ILE A 203 -18.62 -27.03 13.55
CA ILE A 203 -17.74 -27.45 14.66
C ILE A 203 -17.27 -26.21 15.44
N ASP A 204 -17.11 -26.31 16.78
CA ASP A 204 -16.48 -25.24 17.56
C ASP A 204 -15.02 -25.02 17.13
N LYS A 205 -14.62 -23.76 16.92
CA LYS A 205 -13.34 -23.36 16.28
C LYS A 205 -13.05 -24.00 14.90
N GLY A 206 -14.07 -24.48 14.19
CA GLY A 206 -13.97 -24.99 12.81
C GLY A 206 -13.95 -23.88 11.74
N PRO A 207 -13.96 -24.23 10.44
CA PRO A 207 -13.97 -23.27 9.32
C PRO A 207 -15.19 -22.34 9.38
N ARG A 208 -15.00 -21.04 9.16
CA ARG A 208 -16.05 -20.00 9.21
C ARG A 208 -15.96 -19.09 7.99
N SER A 209 -17.12 -18.78 7.41
CA SER A 209 -17.24 -17.73 6.40
C SER A 209 -16.90 -16.35 7.00
N ILE A 210 -17.31 -16.08 8.24
CA ILE A 210 -16.96 -14.87 8.99
C ILE A 210 -17.08 -15.12 10.51
N ASP A 211 -16.20 -14.49 11.29
CA ASP A 211 -16.18 -14.47 12.76
C ASP A 211 -15.95 -13.04 13.25
N LEU A 212 -16.79 -12.57 14.18
CA LEU A 212 -16.82 -11.22 14.73
C LEU A 212 -16.81 -11.27 16.27
N ASP A 213 -15.64 -11.02 16.87
CA ASP A 213 -15.45 -11.08 18.33
C ASP A 213 -15.23 -9.68 18.93
N ILE A 214 -16.00 -9.32 19.97
CA ILE A 214 -15.79 -8.09 20.73
C ILE A 214 -14.51 -8.25 21.58
N LEU A 215 -13.49 -7.45 21.30
CA LEU A 215 -12.20 -7.48 22.00
C LEU A 215 -12.19 -6.57 23.23
N LEU A 216 -12.51 -5.30 23.02
CA LEU A 216 -12.49 -4.23 24.02
C LEU A 216 -13.73 -3.38 23.86
N TYR A 217 -14.23 -2.84 24.97
CA TYR A 217 -15.44 -2.03 24.99
C TYR A 217 -15.30 -0.88 25.97
N LYS A 218 -15.05 0.34 25.46
CA LYS A 218 -15.09 1.60 26.21
C LYS A 218 -14.32 1.58 27.54
N GLY A 219 -13.18 0.88 27.58
CA GLY A 219 -12.32 0.78 28.76
C GLY A 219 -12.91 -0.05 29.92
N GLN A 220 -14.04 -0.74 29.71
CA GLN A 220 -14.77 -1.47 30.74
C GLN A 220 -14.37 -2.94 30.82
N THR A 221 -14.49 -3.50 32.02
CA THR A 221 -14.60 -4.95 32.20
C THR A 221 -16.07 -5.37 32.15
N TYR A 222 -16.34 -6.52 31.56
CA TYR A 222 -17.67 -7.10 31.51
C TYR A 222 -17.58 -8.62 31.67
N HIS A 223 -18.40 -9.18 32.54
CA HIS A 223 -18.46 -10.62 32.79
C HIS A 223 -19.91 -11.09 32.75
N HIS A 224 -20.19 -12.02 31.85
CA HIS A 224 -21.47 -12.70 31.69
C HIS A 224 -21.22 -14.09 31.09
N ASP A 225 -22.11 -15.05 31.33
CA ASP A 225 -21.99 -16.44 30.82
C ASP A 225 -21.83 -16.56 29.29
N ARG A 226 -22.12 -15.48 28.55
CA ARG A 226 -22.06 -15.41 27.09
C ARG A 226 -20.94 -14.50 26.56
N LEU A 227 -20.38 -13.64 27.42
CA LEU A 227 -19.50 -12.55 26.99
C LEU A 227 -18.55 -12.15 28.11
N THR A 228 -17.26 -12.13 27.79
CA THR A 228 -16.19 -11.60 28.64
C THR A 228 -15.48 -10.48 27.90
N ILE A 229 -15.34 -9.32 28.53
CA ILE A 229 -14.59 -8.16 28.02
C ILE A 229 -13.58 -7.73 29.10
N PRO A 230 -12.29 -7.54 28.77
CA PRO A 230 -11.63 -7.84 27.50
C PRO A 230 -11.80 -9.29 27.06
N HIS A 231 -11.75 -9.56 25.76
CA HIS A 231 -11.90 -10.92 25.25
C HIS A 231 -10.85 -11.84 25.88
N ALA A 232 -11.30 -12.96 26.47
CA ALA A 232 -10.47 -13.78 27.36
C ALA A 232 -9.14 -14.26 26.77
N LEU A 233 -9.11 -14.51 25.46
CA LEU A 233 -7.93 -15.04 24.76
C LEU A 233 -7.18 -14.00 23.91
N MET A 234 -7.53 -12.71 23.97
CA MET A 234 -6.97 -11.73 23.02
C MET A 234 -5.47 -11.55 23.17
N THR A 235 -4.96 -11.53 24.42
CA THR A 235 -3.53 -11.30 24.71
C THR A 235 -2.64 -12.48 24.35
N GLU A 236 -3.23 -13.66 24.11
CA GLU A 236 -2.52 -14.88 23.71
C GLU A 236 -2.42 -15.03 22.18
N ARG A 237 -3.06 -14.13 21.42
CA ARG A 237 -3.25 -14.26 19.97
C ARG A 237 -2.53 -13.15 19.23
N GLU A 238 -1.40 -13.47 18.60
CA GLU A 238 -0.68 -12.52 17.74
C GLU A 238 -1.60 -11.95 16.65
N PHE A 239 -2.44 -12.78 16.04
CA PHE A 239 -3.36 -12.37 14.98
C PHE A 239 -4.51 -11.46 15.41
N VAL A 240 -4.65 -11.23 16.72
CA VAL A 240 -5.53 -10.21 17.31
C VAL A 240 -4.71 -8.98 17.70
N MET A 241 -3.60 -9.19 18.41
CA MET A 241 -2.78 -8.11 18.96
C MET A 241 -2.06 -7.29 17.88
N ARG A 242 -1.55 -7.91 16.82
CA ARG A 242 -0.85 -7.25 15.72
C ARG A 242 -1.77 -6.32 14.92
N PRO A 243 -2.98 -6.72 14.48
CA PRO A 243 -3.91 -5.78 13.89
C PRO A 243 -4.43 -4.73 14.89
N LEU A 244 -4.62 -5.07 16.17
CA LEU A 244 -5.03 -4.09 17.20
C LEU A 244 -4.01 -2.95 17.36
N GLN A 245 -2.71 -3.25 17.26
CA GLN A 245 -1.64 -2.25 17.25
C GLN A 245 -1.78 -1.22 16.11
N ASN A 246 -2.37 -1.60 14.96
CA ASN A 246 -2.57 -0.67 13.83
C ASN A 246 -3.68 0.35 14.10
N VAL A 247 -4.74 -0.04 14.81
CA VAL A 247 -5.90 0.83 15.11
C VAL A 247 -5.76 1.56 16.44
N HIS A 248 -4.91 1.07 17.34
CA HIS A 248 -4.61 1.68 18.64
C HIS A 248 -3.09 1.78 18.87
N PRO A 249 -2.36 2.59 18.08
CA PRO A 249 -0.91 2.66 18.18
C PRO A 249 -0.46 3.34 19.48
N GLY A 250 0.34 2.66 20.30
CA GLY A 250 1.02 3.25 21.47
C GLY A 250 0.14 3.59 22.68
N GLY A 251 -1.18 3.40 22.60
CA GLY A 251 -2.09 3.62 23.72
C GLY A 251 -2.21 2.41 24.67
N SER A 252 -2.56 2.67 25.92
CA SER A 252 -2.87 1.63 26.91
C SER A 252 -4.22 0.99 26.59
N LEU A 253 -4.25 -0.33 26.47
CA LEU A 253 -5.46 -1.10 26.16
C LEU A 253 -6.34 -1.31 27.39
N THR A 254 -6.76 -0.25 28.07
CA THR A 254 -7.57 -0.38 29.30
C THR A 254 -8.83 -1.21 29.04
N PRO A 255 -9.22 -2.12 29.95
CA PRO A 255 -8.71 -2.35 31.31
C PRO A 255 -7.45 -3.23 31.42
N LEU A 256 -6.79 -3.59 30.32
CA LEU A 256 -5.51 -4.28 30.35
C LEU A 256 -4.38 -3.35 30.85
N LYS A 257 -3.33 -3.94 31.42
CA LYS A 257 -2.23 -3.21 32.09
C LYS A 257 -1.09 -2.79 31.15
N GLY A 258 -1.29 -2.87 29.83
CA GLY A 258 -0.26 -2.58 28.84
C GLY A 258 -0.83 -2.17 27.48
N SER A 259 0.06 -1.90 26.54
CA SER A 259 -0.25 -1.61 25.14
C SER A 259 -0.24 -2.89 24.29
N ALA A 260 -0.77 -2.82 23.07
CA ALA A 260 -0.65 -3.93 22.12
C ALA A 260 0.82 -4.34 21.88
N THR A 261 1.73 -3.36 21.87
CA THR A 261 3.18 -3.59 21.74
C THR A 261 3.72 -4.41 22.90
N ASP A 262 3.34 -4.12 24.14
CA ASP A 262 3.85 -4.84 25.31
C ASP A 262 3.45 -6.32 25.26
N TYR A 263 2.18 -6.60 24.93
CA TYR A 263 1.69 -7.98 24.76
C TYR A 263 2.32 -8.72 23.58
N LEU A 264 2.62 -8.03 22.48
CA LEU A 264 3.39 -8.61 21.37
C LEU A 264 4.83 -8.92 21.79
N ALA A 265 5.43 -8.10 22.65
CA ALA A 265 6.74 -8.40 23.25
C ALA A 265 6.67 -9.67 24.12
N ASP A 266 5.64 -9.79 24.96
CA ASP A 266 5.44 -10.96 25.85
C ASP A 266 5.23 -12.27 25.07
N LEU A 267 4.59 -12.19 23.89
CA LEU A 267 4.46 -13.31 22.95
C LEU A 267 5.78 -13.68 22.25
N GLY A 268 6.84 -12.89 22.43
CA GLY A 268 8.15 -13.11 21.81
C GLY A 268 8.22 -12.72 20.33
N VAL A 269 7.24 -11.97 19.82
CA VAL A 269 7.10 -11.69 18.37
C VAL A 269 7.68 -10.34 17.92
N LEU A 270 8.06 -9.46 18.86
CA LEU A 270 8.69 -8.16 18.54
C LEU A 270 10.20 -8.27 18.29
N ASN A 271 10.84 -9.28 18.87
CA ASN A 271 12.19 -9.64 18.46
C ASN A 271 12.01 -10.59 17.28
N ASN A 272 12.64 -10.32 16.14
CA ASN A 272 12.75 -11.25 14.99
C ASN A 272 13.39 -12.62 15.35
N SER A 273 13.46 -12.99 16.64
CA SER A 273 13.61 -14.35 17.12
C SER A 273 12.37 -15.18 16.72
N ILE A 274 12.41 -15.70 15.49
CA ILE A 274 11.81 -16.98 15.10
C ILE A 274 10.35 -17.13 15.57
N SER A 275 9.44 -16.27 15.11
CA SER A 275 8.06 -16.74 14.95
C SER A 275 8.09 -17.82 13.87
N THR A 276 7.62 -19.02 14.18
CA THR A 276 7.60 -20.16 13.25
C THR A 276 6.63 -19.93 12.08
N SER A 277 5.70 -18.97 12.21
CA SER A 277 4.69 -18.62 11.20
C SER A 277 4.53 -17.08 11.12
N PRO A 278 5.39 -16.36 10.37
CA PRO A 278 5.36 -14.91 10.32
C PRO A 278 4.06 -14.38 9.69
N MET A 279 3.53 -13.29 10.29
CA MET A 279 2.32 -12.61 9.83
C MET A 279 2.66 -11.39 8.99
N TYR A 280 2.13 -11.35 7.77
CA TYR A 280 2.27 -10.20 6.88
C TYR A 280 0.91 -9.61 6.53
N SER A 281 0.88 -8.31 6.33
CA SER A 281 -0.32 -7.60 5.91
C SER A 281 -0.73 -7.98 4.48
N TYR A 282 -2.00 -7.80 4.16
CA TYR A 282 -2.63 -8.20 2.91
C TYR A 282 -3.33 -6.98 2.29
N THR A 283 -3.02 -6.69 1.02
CA THR A 283 -3.69 -5.64 0.24
C THR A 283 -4.09 -6.19 -1.12
N PRO A 284 -5.40 -6.27 -1.44
CA PRO A 284 -5.87 -6.75 -2.72
C PRO A 284 -5.50 -5.77 -3.85
N THR A 285 -5.20 -6.30 -5.03
CA THR A 285 -4.88 -5.51 -6.23
C THR A 285 -5.90 -5.71 -7.35
N ALA A 286 -6.27 -6.95 -7.63
CA ALA A 286 -7.35 -7.35 -8.52
C ALA A 286 -7.84 -8.77 -8.15
N PRO A 287 -9.06 -9.19 -8.53
CA PRO A 287 -9.59 -10.51 -8.17
C PRO A 287 -8.74 -11.71 -8.60
N THR A 288 -8.06 -11.60 -9.74
CA THR A 288 -7.20 -12.66 -10.31
C THR A 288 -5.72 -12.43 -10.04
N SER A 289 -5.36 -11.40 -9.29
CA SER A 289 -3.97 -11.05 -8.98
C SER A 289 -3.66 -11.39 -7.53
N ASP A 290 -2.48 -11.95 -7.31
CA ASP A 290 -1.93 -12.07 -5.96
C ASP A 290 -1.93 -10.71 -5.24
N PRO A 291 -2.27 -10.68 -3.93
CA PRO A 291 -2.23 -9.46 -3.14
C PRO A 291 -0.80 -8.90 -3.05
N LEU A 292 -0.71 -7.65 -2.61
CA LEU A 292 0.54 -7.13 -2.02
C LEU A 292 0.62 -7.63 -0.59
N ILE A 293 1.80 -8.14 -0.23
CA ILE A 293 2.10 -8.67 1.10
C ILE A 293 3.30 -7.88 1.65
N PRO A 294 3.11 -6.60 2.05
CA PRO A 294 4.23 -5.76 2.47
C PRO A 294 4.86 -6.31 3.76
N MET A 295 6.12 -5.93 4.00
CA MET A 295 6.99 -6.47 5.06
C MET A 295 7.41 -7.94 4.88
N ASN A 296 6.83 -8.68 3.93
CA ASN A 296 7.35 -10.00 3.57
C ASN A 296 8.66 -9.82 2.79
N PRO A 297 9.80 -10.28 3.33
CA PRO A 297 11.07 -10.13 2.65
C PRO A 297 11.08 -10.88 1.31
N LYS A 298 10.25 -11.92 1.12
CA LYS A 298 10.17 -12.68 -0.14
C LYS A 298 9.10 -12.18 -1.10
N GLN A 299 8.37 -11.11 -0.76
CA GLN A 299 7.40 -10.52 -1.66
C GLN A 299 8.12 -9.97 -2.90
N LYS A 300 7.71 -10.43 -4.08
CA LYS A 300 8.22 -9.88 -5.34
C LYS A 300 7.69 -8.47 -5.55
N THR A 301 8.56 -7.58 -5.98
CA THR A 301 8.18 -6.20 -6.31
C THR A 301 7.34 -6.21 -7.60
N ARG A 302 6.22 -5.49 -7.61
CA ARG A 302 5.34 -5.36 -8.78
C ARG A 302 5.85 -4.26 -9.72
N VAL A 303 5.66 -4.47 -11.02
CA VAL A 303 5.98 -3.49 -12.05
C VAL A 303 4.68 -2.87 -12.54
N MET A 304 4.48 -1.59 -12.22
CA MET A 304 3.35 -0.78 -12.66
C MET A 304 3.76 0.02 -13.90
N SER A 305 3.21 -0.36 -15.04
CA SER A 305 3.53 0.27 -16.32
C SER A 305 2.66 1.50 -16.58
N ILE A 306 3.25 2.55 -17.15
CA ILE A 306 2.53 3.79 -17.46
C ILE A 306 1.98 3.73 -18.89
N LEU A 307 0.65 3.73 -19.04
CA LEU A 307 -0.07 3.81 -20.31
C LEU A 307 -0.79 5.15 -20.42
N ASN A 308 -0.17 6.13 -21.10
CA ASN A 308 -0.80 7.42 -21.35
C ASN A 308 -1.74 7.34 -22.55
N THR A 309 -2.94 7.90 -22.39
CA THR A 309 -4.00 8.02 -23.41
C THR A 309 -4.23 9.48 -23.82
N THR A 310 -3.25 10.35 -23.54
CA THR A 310 -3.28 11.79 -23.83
C THR A 310 -2.93 12.12 -25.29
N PRO A 311 -3.40 13.26 -25.85
CA PRO A 311 -3.00 13.76 -27.15
C PRO A 311 -1.49 13.88 -27.38
N ASP A 312 -0.76 14.36 -26.38
CA ASP A 312 0.69 14.58 -26.47
C ASP A 312 1.49 13.26 -26.53
N SER A 313 0.88 12.15 -26.10
CA SER A 313 1.44 10.81 -26.35
C SER A 313 1.13 10.29 -27.76
N PHE A 314 0.26 10.94 -28.54
CA PHE A 314 0.02 10.61 -29.95
C PHE A 314 1.09 11.22 -30.87
N SER A 315 1.73 12.33 -30.47
CA SER A 315 2.83 12.93 -31.26
C SER A 315 4.11 12.08 -31.32
N ASP A 316 4.23 11.06 -30.47
CA ASP A 316 5.31 10.05 -30.51
C ASP A 316 4.92 8.78 -31.31
N GLY A 317 3.84 8.81 -32.11
CA GLY A 317 3.48 7.72 -33.05
C GLY A 317 2.05 7.17 -32.98
N GLY A 318 1.11 7.83 -32.32
CA GLY A 318 -0.34 7.53 -32.43
C GLY A 318 -0.84 6.22 -31.81
N VAL A 319 -0.04 5.55 -30.96
CA VAL A 319 -0.28 4.13 -30.60
C VAL A 319 -1.38 3.90 -29.55
N ASN A 320 -1.86 4.93 -28.84
CA ASN A 320 -2.82 4.75 -27.74
C ASN A 320 -4.06 5.65 -27.85
N SER A 321 -4.53 5.94 -29.07
CA SER A 321 -5.76 6.73 -29.26
C SER A 321 -6.96 6.02 -28.61
N PRO A 322 -7.77 6.74 -27.79
CA PRO A 322 -9.01 6.19 -27.22
C PRO A 322 -9.99 5.66 -28.27
N ASN A 323 -9.89 6.18 -29.50
CA ASN A 323 -10.74 5.78 -30.62
C ASN A 323 -10.22 4.54 -31.39
N ASP A 324 -9.04 4.03 -31.04
CA ASP A 324 -8.44 2.84 -31.66
C ASP A 324 -8.28 1.72 -30.62
N LEU A 325 -9.38 0.99 -30.38
CA LEU A 325 -9.39 -0.15 -29.47
C LEU A 325 -8.40 -1.25 -29.88
N ALA A 326 -8.10 -1.43 -31.17
CA ALA A 326 -7.17 -2.46 -31.61
C ALA A 326 -5.74 -2.10 -31.21
N SER A 327 -5.34 -0.84 -31.42
CA SER A 327 -4.04 -0.34 -31.00
C SER A 327 -3.90 -0.33 -29.48
N LEU A 328 -4.96 0.06 -28.73
CA LEU A 328 -4.96 -0.02 -27.26
C LEU A 328 -4.75 -1.45 -26.76
N LYS A 329 -5.48 -2.44 -27.32
CA LYS A 329 -5.31 -3.86 -26.94
C LYS A 329 -3.89 -4.34 -27.18
N GLU A 330 -3.31 -3.99 -28.33
CA GLU A 330 -1.94 -4.40 -28.64
C GLU A 330 -0.93 -3.73 -27.71
N SER A 331 -1.09 -2.44 -27.43
CA SER A 331 -0.25 -1.71 -26.48
C SER A 331 -0.31 -2.32 -25.08
N ILE A 332 -1.51 -2.62 -24.57
CA ILE A 332 -1.70 -3.30 -23.28
C ILE A 332 -1.04 -4.68 -23.27
N ARG A 333 -1.23 -5.48 -24.33
CA ARG A 333 -0.59 -6.78 -24.48
C ARG A 333 0.93 -6.66 -24.42
N GLN A 334 1.51 -5.66 -25.08
CA GLN A 334 2.95 -5.40 -25.04
C GLN A 334 3.42 -5.04 -23.62
N HIS A 335 2.66 -4.27 -22.85
CA HIS A 335 3.00 -3.97 -21.45
C HIS A 335 3.04 -5.24 -20.60
N ILE A 336 2.03 -6.10 -20.74
CA ILE A 336 1.94 -7.38 -20.02
C ILE A 336 3.12 -8.30 -20.39
N GLN A 337 3.38 -8.48 -21.69
CA GLN A 337 4.48 -9.33 -22.18
C GLN A 337 5.85 -8.84 -21.73
N LYS A 338 6.03 -7.52 -21.55
CA LYS A 338 7.27 -6.92 -21.05
C LYS A 338 7.45 -7.08 -19.53
N GLY A 339 6.43 -7.56 -18.82
CA GLY A 339 6.49 -7.90 -17.40
C GLY A 339 5.72 -6.96 -16.47
N ALA A 340 4.80 -6.14 -17.00
CA ALA A 340 3.88 -5.38 -16.17
C ALA A 340 2.95 -6.32 -15.40
N THR A 341 2.80 -6.07 -14.10
CA THR A 341 1.81 -6.72 -13.24
C THR A 341 0.68 -5.77 -12.85
N ILE A 342 0.86 -4.47 -13.12
CA ILE A 342 -0.17 -3.44 -13.05
C ILE A 342 -0.03 -2.57 -14.30
N VAL A 343 -1.14 -2.25 -14.97
CA VAL A 343 -1.19 -1.25 -16.06
C VAL A 343 -1.89 -0.01 -15.52
N ASP A 344 -1.21 1.12 -15.51
CA ASP A 344 -1.70 2.39 -15.01
C ASP A 344 -2.07 3.32 -16.16
N ILE A 345 -3.36 3.57 -16.32
CA ILE A 345 -3.94 4.32 -17.42
C ILE A 345 -4.08 5.78 -17.01
N GLY A 346 -3.40 6.67 -17.72
CA GLY A 346 -3.49 8.12 -17.51
C GLY A 346 -4.22 8.82 -18.64
N GLY A 347 -5.31 9.52 -18.32
CA GLY A 347 -6.09 10.36 -19.26
C GLY A 347 -5.71 11.84 -19.22
N GLN A 348 -5.05 12.27 -18.13
CA GLN A 348 -4.59 13.63 -17.91
C GLN A 348 -3.09 13.67 -17.62
N SER A 349 -2.39 14.66 -18.18
CA SER A 349 -0.97 14.86 -17.90
C SER A 349 -0.79 15.59 -16.57
N SER A 350 -0.06 14.99 -15.65
CA SER A 350 0.35 15.61 -14.38
C SER A 350 1.67 16.39 -14.49
N ARG A 351 2.14 16.67 -15.71
CA ARG A 351 3.39 17.43 -15.93
C ARG A 351 3.14 18.91 -15.63
N PRO A 352 4.15 19.64 -15.13
CA PRO A 352 4.04 21.09 -14.97
C PRO A 352 3.58 21.77 -16.27
N ASN A 353 2.62 22.68 -16.14
CA ASN A 353 2.04 23.48 -17.23
C ASN A 353 1.26 22.69 -18.31
N ALA A 354 0.95 21.41 -18.08
CA ALA A 354 0.05 20.68 -18.98
C ALA A 354 -1.36 21.31 -18.93
N PRO A 355 -2.06 21.46 -20.08
CA PRO A 355 -3.43 21.93 -20.09
C PRO A 355 -4.31 21.02 -19.24
N ASP A 356 -5.15 21.61 -18.39
CA ASP A 356 -6.13 20.84 -17.65
C ASP A 356 -7.29 20.44 -18.56
N VAL A 357 -7.84 19.25 -18.35
CA VAL A 357 -8.97 18.73 -19.14
C VAL A 357 -10.19 18.51 -18.26
N THR A 358 -11.35 18.53 -18.89
CA THR A 358 -12.61 18.23 -18.21
C THR A 358 -12.67 16.78 -17.76
N ALA A 359 -13.48 16.49 -16.73
CA ALA A 359 -13.69 15.11 -16.28
C ALA A 359 -14.27 14.23 -17.40
N GLU A 360 -15.17 14.80 -18.21
CA GLU A 360 -15.78 14.12 -19.36
C GLU A 360 -14.73 13.72 -20.41
N GLU A 361 -13.78 14.62 -20.69
CA GLU A 361 -12.70 14.34 -21.62
C GLU A 361 -11.71 13.30 -21.07
N GLU A 362 -11.38 13.38 -19.78
CA GLU A 362 -10.53 12.38 -19.13
C GLU A 362 -11.19 10.99 -19.14
N ILE A 363 -12.49 10.92 -18.83
CA ILE A 363 -13.31 9.69 -18.92
C ILE A 363 -13.27 9.12 -20.35
N ALA A 364 -13.49 9.96 -21.36
CA ALA A 364 -13.47 9.54 -22.76
C ALA A 364 -12.09 9.01 -23.21
N ARG A 365 -11.02 9.37 -22.50
CA ARG A 365 -9.66 8.87 -22.76
C ARG A 365 -9.38 7.54 -22.05
N VAL A 366 -9.77 7.40 -20.78
CA VAL A 366 -9.40 6.23 -19.96
C VAL A 366 -10.34 5.05 -20.12
N VAL A 367 -11.65 5.27 -20.25
CA VAL A 367 -12.64 4.17 -20.30
C VAL A 367 -12.41 3.20 -21.45
N PRO A 368 -12.15 3.66 -22.71
CA PRO A 368 -11.87 2.73 -23.81
C PRO A 368 -10.65 1.84 -23.57
N ALA A 369 -9.62 2.34 -22.87
CA ALA A 369 -8.43 1.55 -22.53
C ALA A 369 -8.74 0.47 -21.47
N ILE A 370 -9.61 0.76 -20.51
CA ILE A 370 -10.09 -0.22 -19.52
C ILE A 370 -10.91 -1.32 -20.20
N GLU A 371 -11.81 -0.95 -21.11
CA GLU A 371 -12.61 -1.91 -21.90
C GLU A 371 -11.73 -2.76 -22.81
N ALA A 372 -10.73 -2.15 -23.47
CA ALA A 372 -9.73 -2.84 -24.26
C ALA A 372 -8.98 -3.88 -23.41
N PHE A 373 -8.50 -3.50 -22.22
CA PHE A 373 -7.85 -4.42 -21.27
C PHE A 373 -8.77 -5.60 -20.94
N LYS A 374 -10.01 -5.34 -20.51
CA LYS A 374 -10.95 -6.40 -20.10
C LYS A 374 -11.24 -7.38 -21.22
N SER A 375 -11.29 -6.90 -22.46
CA SER A 375 -11.54 -7.74 -23.62
C SER A 375 -10.39 -8.72 -23.95
N LEU A 376 -9.22 -8.57 -23.33
CA LEU A 376 -8.09 -9.52 -23.45
C LEU A 376 -8.35 -10.83 -22.69
N GLY A 377 -9.28 -10.85 -21.73
CA GLY A 377 -9.63 -12.06 -20.98
C GLY A 377 -8.43 -12.71 -20.31
N ALA A 378 -8.20 -13.99 -20.60
CA ALA A 378 -7.11 -14.78 -20.00
C ALA A 378 -5.70 -14.22 -20.29
N GLU A 379 -5.50 -13.44 -21.36
CA GLU A 379 -4.19 -12.81 -21.64
C GLU A 379 -3.80 -11.77 -20.58
N ALA A 380 -4.78 -11.24 -19.84
CA ALA A 380 -4.58 -10.25 -18.79
C ALA A 380 -4.75 -10.84 -17.37
N GLU A 381 -4.85 -12.17 -17.25
CA GLU A 381 -4.93 -12.84 -15.95
C GLU A 381 -3.68 -12.53 -15.10
N GLY A 382 -3.88 -12.28 -13.81
CA GLY A 382 -2.81 -11.89 -12.90
C GLY A 382 -2.35 -10.43 -12.99
N VAL A 383 -2.91 -9.62 -13.91
CA VAL A 383 -2.54 -8.20 -14.07
C VAL A 383 -3.67 -7.29 -13.60
N ALA A 384 -3.34 -6.30 -12.76
CA ALA A 384 -4.30 -5.29 -12.30
C ALA A 384 -4.36 -4.07 -13.24
N ILE A 385 -5.47 -3.34 -13.16
CA ILE A 385 -5.68 -2.08 -13.89
C ILE A 385 -5.77 -0.97 -12.85
N SER A 386 -4.92 0.03 -12.99
CA SER A 386 -4.94 1.27 -12.23
C SER A 386 -5.33 2.43 -13.14
N VAL A 387 -5.98 3.45 -12.59
CA VAL A 387 -6.25 4.71 -13.29
C VAL A 387 -5.62 5.86 -12.53
N ASP A 388 -4.74 6.59 -13.19
CA ASP A 388 -4.06 7.80 -12.69
C ASP A 388 -5.00 8.99 -12.84
N THR A 389 -5.73 9.31 -11.76
CA THR A 389 -6.67 10.43 -11.73
C THR A 389 -6.82 10.98 -10.32
N TYR A 390 -6.98 12.30 -10.24
CA TYR A 390 -7.32 13.00 -9.01
C TYR A 390 -8.79 13.48 -9.00
N ARG A 391 -9.62 13.05 -9.96
CA ARG A 391 -11.03 13.45 -10.09
C ARG A 391 -11.98 12.31 -9.70
N ALA A 392 -12.88 12.58 -8.76
CA ALA A 392 -13.83 11.60 -8.23
C ALA A 392 -14.74 11.02 -9.32
N ALA A 393 -15.24 11.86 -10.23
CA ALA A 393 -16.08 11.43 -11.34
C ALA A 393 -15.38 10.47 -12.30
N VAL A 394 -14.08 10.69 -12.56
CA VAL A 394 -13.25 9.81 -13.41
C VAL A 394 -13.00 8.49 -12.69
N ALA A 395 -12.67 8.54 -11.38
CA ALA A 395 -12.49 7.35 -10.55
C ALA A 395 -13.76 6.46 -10.56
N GLU A 396 -14.94 7.05 -10.40
CA GLU A 396 -16.20 6.33 -10.46
C GLU A 396 -16.46 5.70 -11.83
N ALA A 397 -16.25 6.43 -12.92
CA ALA A 397 -16.40 5.89 -14.27
C ALA A 397 -15.41 4.75 -14.54
N ALA A 398 -14.16 4.88 -14.08
CA ALA A 398 -13.12 3.89 -14.24
C ALA A 398 -13.43 2.58 -13.53
N ILE A 399 -13.82 2.62 -12.25
CA ILE A 399 -14.20 1.42 -11.50
C ILE A 399 -15.44 0.76 -12.11
N LYS A 400 -16.44 1.54 -12.55
CA LYS A 400 -17.62 1.01 -13.26
C LYS A 400 -17.25 0.31 -14.57
N ALA A 401 -16.28 0.85 -15.32
CA ALA A 401 -15.75 0.20 -16.53
C ALA A 401 -14.98 -1.10 -16.19
N GLY A 402 -14.43 -1.20 -14.98
CA GLY A 402 -13.78 -2.37 -14.41
C GLY A 402 -12.29 -2.20 -14.15
N ALA A 403 -11.83 -0.98 -13.89
CA ALA A 403 -10.55 -0.76 -13.23
C ALA A 403 -10.59 -1.32 -11.79
N HIS A 404 -9.42 -1.59 -11.23
CA HIS A 404 -9.28 -2.20 -9.90
C HIS A 404 -8.70 -1.23 -8.86
N ILE A 405 -7.84 -0.32 -9.30
CA ILE A 405 -7.07 0.60 -8.47
C ILE A 405 -7.31 2.03 -8.96
N ILE A 406 -7.48 2.97 -8.03
CA ILE A 406 -7.39 4.40 -8.30
C ILE A 406 -6.05 4.91 -7.79
N ASN A 407 -5.28 5.56 -8.64
CA ASN A 407 -3.99 6.16 -8.32
C ASN A 407 -4.13 7.69 -8.33
N ASP A 408 -4.10 8.29 -7.14
CA ASP A 408 -4.33 9.71 -6.96
C ASP A 408 -3.08 10.40 -6.42
N ILE A 409 -2.48 11.22 -7.29
CA ILE A 409 -1.29 12.02 -7.00
C ILE A 409 -1.51 13.06 -5.88
N SER A 410 -2.75 13.35 -5.51
CA SER A 410 -3.10 14.34 -4.50
C SER A 410 -3.59 13.72 -3.19
N PHE A 411 -3.80 12.40 -3.17
CA PHE A 411 -4.42 11.69 -2.05
C PHE A 411 -5.72 12.39 -1.55
N GLY A 412 -6.57 12.80 -2.49
CA GLY A 412 -7.87 13.45 -2.26
C GLY A 412 -7.80 14.92 -1.89
N LEU A 413 -6.69 15.61 -2.18
CA LEU A 413 -6.53 17.05 -1.92
C LEU A 413 -6.99 17.92 -3.10
N LEU A 414 -6.99 17.39 -4.33
CA LEU A 414 -7.44 18.14 -5.51
C LEU A 414 -8.94 17.98 -5.82
N ASP A 415 -9.60 17.00 -5.22
CA ASP A 415 -11.04 16.78 -5.33
C ASP A 415 -11.60 16.30 -3.97
N GLN A 416 -12.49 17.11 -3.40
CA GLN A 416 -13.04 16.87 -2.07
C GLN A 416 -13.95 15.63 -2.01
N ASP A 417 -14.50 15.21 -3.14
CA ASP A 417 -15.37 14.04 -3.25
C ASP A 417 -14.58 12.74 -3.49
N MET A 418 -13.26 12.81 -3.68
CA MET A 418 -12.44 11.64 -4.02
C MET A 418 -12.48 10.57 -2.94
N LEU A 419 -12.22 10.94 -1.68
CA LEU A 419 -12.12 9.95 -0.59
C LEU A 419 -13.46 9.25 -0.33
N SER A 420 -14.57 10.01 -0.33
CA SER A 420 -15.92 9.45 -0.16
C SER A 420 -16.33 8.58 -1.34
N THR A 421 -15.94 8.96 -2.56
CA THR A 421 -16.16 8.17 -3.77
C THR A 421 -15.40 6.84 -3.71
N VAL A 422 -14.10 6.85 -3.40
CA VAL A 422 -13.30 5.63 -3.26
C VAL A 422 -13.83 4.74 -2.13
N ALA A 423 -14.22 5.32 -0.99
CA ALA A 423 -14.80 4.56 0.12
C ALA A 423 -16.06 3.78 -0.30
N ARG A 424 -16.96 4.45 -1.05
CA ARG A 424 -18.18 3.81 -1.59
C ARG A 424 -17.87 2.76 -2.66
N LEU A 425 -16.87 3.01 -3.51
CA LEU A 425 -16.47 2.08 -4.57
C LEU A 425 -15.78 0.82 -4.01
N GLY A 426 -15.17 0.90 -2.83
CA GLY A 426 -14.48 -0.23 -2.19
C GLY A 426 -13.25 -0.72 -2.96
N CYS A 427 -12.73 0.09 -3.88
CA CYS A 427 -11.55 -0.24 -4.67
C CYS A 427 -10.25 -0.02 -3.89
N THR A 428 -9.14 -0.55 -4.41
CA THR A 428 -7.82 -0.23 -3.87
C THR A 428 -7.41 1.18 -4.31
N TYR A 429 -6.73 1.91 -3.44
CA TYR A 429 -6.42 3.33 -3.62
C TYR A 429 -4.96 3.61 -3.30
N ILE A 430 -4.24 4.16 -4.27
CA ILE A 430 -2.88 4.66 -4.10
C ILE A 430 -2.99 6.16 -3.79
N GLY A 431 -2.56 6.53 -2.58
CA GLY A 431 -2.49 7.91 -2.13
C GLY A 431 -1.04 8.40 -2.12
N MET A 432 -0.74 9.38 -2.98
CA MET A 432 0.61 9.95 -3.08
C MET A 432 0.74 11.25 -2.28
N HIS A 433 1.91 11.49 -1.71
CA HIS A 433 2.25 12.79 -1.13
C HIS A 433 2.60 13.83 -2.22
N MET A 434 1.84 14.91 -2.27
CA MET A 434 2.15 16.12 -3.03
C MET A 434 1.66 17.37 -2.28
N ARG A 435 2.29 18.51 -2.53
CA ARG A 435 1.81 19.84 -2.14
C ARG A 435 1.49 20.68 -3.38
N GLY A 436 0.53 21.58 -3.26
CA GLY A 436 0.07 22.43 -4.36
C GLY A 436 -0.69 21.66 -5.45
N THR A 437 -0.46 22.04 -6.70
CA THR A 437 -1.05 21.43 -7.91
C THR A 437 0.05 21.02 -8.87
N PRO A 438 -0.21 20.26 -9.95
CA PRO A 438 0.81 20.02 -10.98
C PRO A 438 1.49 21.29 -11.52
N ALA A 439 0.76 22.43 -11.54
CA ALA A 439 1.30 23.72 -11.97
C ALA A 439 2.16 24.41 -10.91
N THR A 440 1.80 24.32 -9.63
CA THR A 440 2.42 25.07 -8.51
C THR A 440 3.34 24.24 -7.62
N MET A 441 3.38 22.91 -7.81
CA MET A 441 4.13 22.01 -6.92
C MET A 441 5.62 22.36 -6.85
N GLN A 442 6.20 22.96 -7.88
CA GLN A 442 7.62 23.36 -7.89
C GLN A 442 7.86 24.78 -7.36
N ASP A 443 6.82 25.47 -6.92
CA ASP A 443 6.96 26.77 -6.26
C ASP A 443 7.70 26.59 -4.93
N GLN A 444 8.45 27.62 -4.54
CA GLN A 444 9.31 27.57 -3.36
C GLN A 444 8.52 27.14 -2.10
N GLU A 445 7.34 27.72 -1.87
CA GLU A 445 6.47 27.39 -0.74
C GLU A 445 6.09 25.90 -0.66
N ASN A 446 5.96 25.23 -1.81
CA ASN A 446 5.57 23.82 -1.88
C ASN A 446 6.76 22.86 -1.74
N THR A 447 7.99 23.36 -1.94
CA THR A 447 9.24 22.58 -1.85
C THR A 447 10.02 22.85 -0.56
N GLU A 448 9.49 23.68 0.35
CA GLU A 448 10.08 23.95 1.65
C GLU A 448 9.69 22.90 2.70
N TYR A 449 10.68 22.14 3.19
CA TYR A 449 10.53 21.12 4.23
C TYR A 449 11.45 21.46 5.42
N PRO A 450 11.09 22.44 6.27
CA PRO A 450 11.96 22.93 7.35
C PRO A 450 12.28 21.85 8.41
N ASP A 451 11.37 20.90 8.62
CA ASP A 451 11.54 19.77 9.55
C ASP A 451 12.26 18.57 8.90
N GLY A 452 12.72 18.71 7.66
CA GLY A 452 13.25 17.61 6.84
C GLY A 452 12.16 16.91 6.03
N VAL A 453 12.53 16.44 4.83
CA VAL A 453 11.57 15.89 3.87
C VAL A 453 10.95 14.57 4.34
N VAL A 454 11.72 13.69 4.98
CA VAL A 454 11.23 12.38 5.44
C VAL A 454 10.17 12.54 6.53
N GLU A 455 10.49 13.28 7.60
CA GLU A 455 9.58 13.50 8.74
C GLU A 455 8.29 14.21 8.31
N THR A 456 8.42 15.20 7.42
CA THR A 456 7.26 15.96 6.94
C THR A 456 6.37 15.10 6.04
N VAL A 457 6.95 14.35 5.10
CA VAL A 457 6.18 13.43 4.23
C VAL A 457 5.47 12.37 5.06
N ALA A 458 6.14 11.83 6.09
CA ALA A 458 5.54 10.85 6.99
C ALA A 458 4.32 11.39 7.72
N ARG A 459 4.46 12.59 8.32
CA ARG A 459 3.40 13.29 9.04
C ARG A 459 2.21 13.62 8.14
N GLU A 460 2.47 14.16 6.95
CA GLU A 460 1.41 14.54 6.00
C GLU A 460 0.68 13.31 5.44
N LEU A 461 1.39 12.23 5.09
CA LEU A 461 0.76 10.97 4.69
C LEU A 461 -0.06 10.35 5.82
N SER A 462 0.42 10.38 7.07
CA SER A 462 -0.33 9.89 8.22
C SER A 462 -1.67 10.62 8.38
N ALA A 463 -1.67 11.95 8.26
CA ALA A 463 -2.90 12.74 8.30
C ALA A 463 -3.86 12.41 7.14
N ARG A 464 -3.34 12.11 5.94
CA ARG A 464 -4.17 11.66 4.81
C ARG A 464 -4.75 10.26 5.03
N VAL A 465 -3.99 9.35 5.62
CA VAL A 465 -4.49 8.01 6.02
C VAL A 465 -5.63 8.11 7.02
N GLU A 466 -5.54 9.02 7.99
CA GLU A 466 -6.62 9.29 8.94
C GLU A 466 -7.87 9.81 8.24
N ALA A 467 -7.72 10.79 7.33
CA ALA A 467 -8.81 11.33 6.54
C ALA A 467 -9.48 10.25 5.65
N ALA A 468 -8.67 9.39 5.02
CA ALA A 468 -9.16 8.28 4.20
C ALA A 468 -10.00 7.28 5.00
N GLN A 469 -9.53 6.89 6.19
CA GLN A 469 -10.27 5.98 7.07
C GLN A 469 -11.55 6.62 7.61
N ALA A 470 -11.51 7.91 7.98
CA ALA A 470 -12.69 8.66 8.40
C ALA A 470 -13.75 8.77 7.29
N ALA A 471 -13.32 8.83 6.03
CA ALA A 471 -14.20 8.77 4.86
C ALA A 471 -14.78 7.36 4.61
N GLY A 472 -14.24 6.32 5.24
CA GLY A 472 -14.68 4.92 5.14
C GLY A 472 -13.74 4.01 4.35
N ILE A 473 -12.62 4.52 3.82
CA ILE A 473 -11.64 3.69 3.10
C ILE A 473 -10.96 2.75 4.08
N ARG A 474 -11.05 1.45 3.84
CA ARG A 474 -10.43 0.44 4.70
C ARG A 474 -8.92 0.50 4.57
N ARG A 475 -8.19 0.34 5.67
CA ARG A 475 -6.73 0.39 5.68
C ARG A 475 -6.09 -0.64 4.73
N TRP A 476 -6.67 -1.84 4.61
CA TRP A 476 -6.20 -2.86 3.68
C TRP A 476 -6.40 -2.52 2.20
N ARG A 477 -7.11 -1.43 1.86
CA ARG A 477 -7.28 -0.93 0.49
C ARG A 477 -6.32 0.20 0.14
N LEU A 478 -5.43 0.63 1.05
CA LEU A 478 -4.53 1.76 0.82
C LEU A 478 -3.11 1.30 0.42
N ILE A 479 -2.53 2.01 -0.53
CA ILE A 479 -1.11 1.97 -0.92
C ILE A 479 -0.56 3.39 -0.81
N LEU A 480 0.64 3.57 -0.26
CA LEU A 480 1.24 4.90 -0.09
C LEU A 480 2.34 5.16 -1.12
N ASP A 481 2.48 6.41 -1.58
CA ASP A 481 3.60 6.85 -2.43
C ASP A 481 4.22 8.14 -1.86
N PRO A 482 5.56 8.21 -1.67
CA PRO A 482 6.23 9.41 -1.17
C PRO A 482 6.21 10.62 -2.14
N GLY A 483 5.81 10.41 -3.40
CA GLY A 483 5.71 11.43 -4.43
C GLY A 483 7.05 11.91 -4.94
N VAL A 484 7.94 10.99 -5.34
CA VAL A 484 9.24 11.37 -5.93
C VAL A 484 9.03 12.25 -7.18
N GLY A 485 9.65 13.42 -7.16
CA GLY A 485 9.56 14.45 -8.19
C GLY A 485 8.32 15.35 -8.09
N PHE A 486 7.50 15.22 -7.05
CA PHE A 486 6.34 16.07 -6.81
C PHE A 486 6.54 16.92 -5.56
N ALA A 487 6.56 18.25 -5.75
CA ALA A 487 6.81 19.21 -4.68
C ALA A 487 8.09 18.97 -3.89
N LYS A 488 9.18 18.58 -4.56
CA LYS A 488 10.48 18.27 -3.96
C LYS A 488 11.62 18.74 -4.85
N THR A 489 12.66 19.30 -4.25
CA THR A 489 13.93 19.61 -4.94
C THR A 489 14.70 18.34 -5.31
N GLN A 490 15.73 18.47 -6.13
CA GLN A 490 16.62 17.35 -6.47
C GLN A 490 17.19 16.67 -5.22
N GLU A 491 17.68 17.44 -4.26
CA GLU A 491 18.32 16.95 -3.04
C GLU A 491 17.33 16.19 -2.16
N GLN A 492 16.10 16.71 -2.05
CA GLN A 492 15.01 16.08 -1.30
C GLN A 492 14.55 14.77 -1.94
N ASN A 493 14.49 14.69 -3.28
CA ASN A 493 14.20 13.44 -3.99
C ASN A 493 15.26 12.37 -3.72
N LEU A 494 16.54 12.75 -3.73
CA LEU A 494 17.64 11.84 -3.39
C LEU A 494 17.58 11.40 -1.92
N GLU A 495 17.24 12.31 -1.01
CA GLU A 495 17.07 11.98 0.41
C GLU A 495 15.93 11.00 0.64
N LEU A 496 14.75 11.23 0.03
CA LEU A 496 13.62 10.31 0.14
C LEU A 496 13.93 8.91 -0.37
N LEU A 497 14.65 8.77 -1.50
CA LEU A 497 15.05 7.45 -2.01
C LEU A 497 16.07 6.78 -1.07
N ARG A 498 17.04 7.54 -0.54
CA ARG A 498 18.07 7.02 0.37
C ARG A 498 17.50 6.59 1.72
N ARG A 499 16.52 7.34 2.22
CA ARG A 499 15.89 7.15 3.53
C ARG A 499 14.48 6.56 3.43
N LEU A 500 14.15 5.92 2.31
CA LEU A 500 12.88 5.21 2.14
C LEU A 500 12.66 4.17 3.26
N PRO A 501 13.68 3.37 3.69
CA PRO A 501 13.52 2.51 4.86
C PRO A 501 13.04 3.24 6.11
N ASP A 502 13.55 4.44 6.40
CA ASP A 502 13.13 5.21 7.57
C ASP A 502 11.67 5.66 7.44
N LEU A 503 11.27 6.09 6.23
CA LEU A 503 9.92 6.55 5.95
C LEU A 503 8.88 5.43 6.12
N ILE A 504 9.12 4.25 5.54
CA ILE A 504 8.14 3.15 5.56
C ILE A 504 7.93 2.55 6.96
N HIS A 505 8.89 2.73 7.87
CA HIS A 505 8.81 2.29 9.26
C HIS A 505 8.32 3.39 10.21
N HIS A 506 8.01 4.58 9.69
CA HIS A 506 7.52 5.67 10.53
C HIS A 506 6.15 5.34 11.13
N SER A 507 5.95 5.78 12.38
CA SER A 507 4.68 5.60 13.10
C SER A 507 3.50 6.21 12.32
N GLY A 508 2.34 5.56 12.37
CA GLY A 508 1.13 5.95 11.63
C GLY A 508 1.04 5.38 10.20
N ILE A 509 2.19 5.23 9.53
CA ILE A 509 2.28 4.78 8.13
C ILE A 509 3.07 3.46 7.93
N GLN A 510 3.38 2.77 9.01
CA GLN A 510 3.91 1.40 8.99
C GLN A 510 2.90 0.37 8.47
N ASN A 511 3.37 -0.76 7.94
CA ASN A 511 2.54 -1.87 7.43
C ASN A 511 1.58 -1.50 6.28
N PHE A 512 1.81 -0.39 5.59
CA PHE A 512 1.22 -0.15 4.28
C PHE A 512 2.13 -0.69 3.18
N PRO A 513 1.56 -1.14 2.06
CA PRO A 513 2.33 -1.32 0.85
C PRO A 513 2.75 0.04 0.27
N TRP A 514 3.93 0.07 -0.35
CA TRP A 514 4.51 1.29 -0.90
C TRP A 514 4.71 1.21 -2.41
N MET A 515 4.26 2.26 -3.11
CA MET A 515 4.53 2.50 -4.53
C MET A 515 5.56 3.63 -4.68
N VAL A 516 6.50 3.50 -5.61
CA VAL A 516 7.46 4.56 -5.93
C VAL A 516 7.53 4.81 -7.44
N GLY A 517 7.12 6.00 -7.86
CA GLY A 517 7.22 6.47 -9.25
C GLY A 517 8.41 7.41 -9.51
N SER A 518 9.60 6.86 -9.78
CA SER A 518 10.82 7.65 -10.07
C SER A 518 11.17 7.76 -11.57
N SER A 519 10.45 7.05 -12.44
CA SER A 519 10.81 6.89 -13.85
C SER A 519 10.85 8.19 -14.64
N ARG A 520 11.98 8.41 -15.36
CA ARG A 520 12.23 9.53 -16.28
C ARG A 520 12.13 10.94 -15.65
N LYS A 521 12.11 11.06 -14.33
CA LYS A 521 11.95 12.35 -13.62
C LYS A 521 13.08 13.35 -13.92
N GLY A 522 12.78 14.64 -13.78
CA GLY A 522 13.68 15.74 -14.15
C GLY A 522 15.04 15.71 -13.43
N PHE A 523 15.04 15.44 -12.13
CA PHE A 523 16.26 15.36 -11.31
C PHE A 523 17.25 14.30 -11.82
N ILE A 524 16.76 13.20 -12.41
CA ILE A 524 17.61 12.18 -13.03
C ILE A 524 18.38 12.77 -14.21
N GLY A 525 17.69 13.53 -15.08
CA GLY A 525 18.32 14.17 -16.23
C GLY A 525 19.35 15.22 -15.83
N GLN A 526 19.07 15.99 -14.78
CA GLN A 526 19.98 17.00 -14.23
C GLN A 526 21.28 16.36 -13.72
N ILE A 527 21.19 15.27 -12.96
CA ILE A 527 22.36 14.58 -12.39
C ILE A 527 23.17 13.84 -13.46
N THR A 528 22.49 13.16 -14.38
CA THR A 528 23.14 12.29 -15.38
C THR A 528 23.58 13.04 -16.64
N GLY A 529 23.14 14.28 -16.83
CA GLY A 529 23.34 15.04 -18.07
C GLY A 529 22.44 14.60 -19.24
N VAL A 530 21.49 13.69 -19.01
CA VAL A 530 20.57 13.20 -20.06
C VAL A 530 19.35 14.12 -20.19
N ALA A 531 19.37 14.95 -21.23
CA ALA A 531 18.34 15.96 -21.48
C ALA A 531 16.98 15.34 -21.79
N GLU A 532 16.91 14.36 -22.70
CA GLU A 532 15.65 13.78 -23.14
C GLU A 532 15.08 12.76 -22.15
N ALA A 533 13.83 12.94 -21.73
CA ALA A 533 13.20 12.09 -20.72
C ALA A 533 13.19 10.60 -21.11
N ARG A 534 12.96 10.30 -22.39
CA ARG A 534 12.92 8.93 -22.93
C ARG A 534 14.26 8.19 -22.85
N GLU A 535 15.37 8.90 -22.70
CA GLU A 535 16.72 8.34 -22.67
C GLU A 535 17.25 8.14 -21.23
N ARG A 536 16.46 8.52 -20.20
CA ARG A 536 16.84 8.46 -18.78
C ARG A 536 16.71 7.05 -18.17
N SER A 537 16.75 5.99 -18.97
CA SER A 537 16.50 4.62 -18.53
C SER A 537 17.53 4.12 -17.52
N TRP A 538 18.82 4.40 -17.71
CA TRP A 538 19.89 3.99 -16.78
C TRP A 538 19.83 4.70 -15.43
N GLY A 539 19.55 6.02 -15.44
CA GLY A 539 19.30 6.76 -14.21
C GLY A 539 18.05 6.26 -13.49
N THR A 540 17.00 5.90 -14.25
CA THR A 540 15.79 5.25 -13.69
C THR A 540 16.12 3.88 -13.09
N ALA A 541 16.98 3.08 -13.71
CA ALA A 541 17.39 1.79 -13.16
C ALA A 541 18.02 1.94 -11.76
N ALA A 542 18.84 2.98 -11.57
CA ALA A 542 19.45 3.27 -10.28
C ALA A 542 18.40 3.65 -9.22
N THR A 543 17.42 4.51 -9.57
CA THR A 543 16.37 4.93 -8.63
C THR A 543 15.38 3.80 -8.33
N VAL A 544 15.06 2.94 -9.31
CA VAL A 544 14.25 1.74 -9.12
C VAL A 544 14.96 0.76 -8.18
N THR A 545 16.25 0.51 -8.39
CA THR A 545 17.04 -0.36 -7.49
C THR A 545 17.03 0.16 -6.05
N ALA A 546 17.20 1.48 -5.88
CA ALA A 546 17.12 2.12 -4.56
C ALA A 546 15.73 1.99 -3.93
N ALA A 547 14.66 2.15 -4.71
CA ALA A 547 13.29 1.97 -4.22
C ALA A 547 13.01 0.52 -3.77
N VAL A 548 13.43 -0.48 -4.54
CA VAL A 548 13.29 -1.90 -4.17
C VAL A 548 14.08 -2.21 -2.89
N ALA A 549 15.33 -1.76 -2.82
CA ALA A 549 16.17 -1.89 -1.62
C ALA A 549 15.55 -1.18 -0.41
N GLY A 550 14.84 -0.08 -0.65
CA GLY A 550 14.14 0.71 0.35
C GLY A 550 12.82 0.10 0.83
N GLY A 551 12.37 -1.00 0.24
CA GLY A 551 11.14 -1.71 0.63
C GLY A 551 9.91 -1.42 -0.23
N ALA A 552 10.03 -0.70 -1.36
CA ALA A 552 8.89 -0.47 -2.26
C ALA A 552 8.32 -1.79 -2.81
N ASP A 553 7.02 -1.99 -2.67
CA ASP A 553 6.29 -3.17 -3.17
C ASP A 553 5.85 -3.01 -4.62
N VAL A 554 5.75 -1.78 -5.09
CA VAL A 554 5.39 -1.42 -6.47
C VAL A 554 6.34 -0.35 -6.99
N VAL A 555 6.86 -0.51 -8.21
CA VAL A 555 7.58 0.56 -8.92
C VAL A 555 6.84 0.96 -10.18
N ARG A 556 6.64 2.26 -10.37
CA ARG A 556 5.91 2.82 -11.53
C ARG A 556 6.87 3.32 -12.61
N VAL A 557 6.78 2.73 -13.81
CA VAL A 557 7.82 2.85 -14.85
C VAL A 557 7.27 3.00 -16.28
N HIS A 558 8.02 3.69 -17.13
CA HIS A 558 7.75 3.78 -18.58
C HIS A 558 8.41 2.62 -19.36
N ASP A 559 9.69 2.36 -19.09
CA ASP A 559 10.52 1.39 -19.83
C ASP A 559 10.37 -0.02 -19.22
N VAL A 560 9.20 -0.64 -19.43
CA VAL A 560 8.78 -1.87 -18.73
C VAL A 560 9.77 -3.02 -18.92
N ALA A 561 10.24 -3.26 -20.14
CA ALA A 561 11.08 -4.42 -20.44
C ALA A 561 12.43 -4.36 -19.72
N GLU A 562 13.02 -3.18 -19.68
CA GLU A 562 14.28 -2.88 -19.01
C GLU A 562 14.09 -2.91 -17.49
N MET A 563 13.08 -2.19 -16.99
CA MET A 563 12.86 -2.06 -15.55
C MET A 563 12.39 -3.36 -14.90
N ALA A 564 11.67 -4.23 -15.62
CA ALA A 564 11.35 -5.56 -15.12
C ALA A 564 12.61 -6.42 -14.90
N LYS A 565 13.66 -6.26 -15.72
CA LYS A 565 14.95 -6.93 -15.50
C LYS A 565 15.68 -6.36 -14.29
N VAL A 566 15.66 -5.02 -14.14
CA VAL A 566 16.23 -4.34 -12.97
C VAL A 566 15.53 -4.84 -11.71
N VAL A 567 14.20 -4.82 -11.65
CA VAL A 567 13.41 -5.30 -10.51
C VAL A 567 13.72 -6.76 -10.20
N LYS A 568 13.78 -7.66 -11.18
CA LYS A 568 14.16 -9.06 -10.94
C LYS A 568 15.54 -9.19 -10.30
N MET A 569 16.51 -8.41 -10.74
CA MET A 569 17.85 -8.41 -10.16
C MET A 569 17.88 -7.78 -8.76
N SER A 570 17.14 -6.69 -8.56
CA SER A 570 17.00 -6.05 -7.25
C SER A 570 16.31 -6.96 -6.23
N ASP A 571 15.23 -7.63 -6.61
CA ASP A 571 14.56 -8.63 -5.78
C ASP A 571 15.52 -9.76 -5.40
N ALA A 572 16.36 -10.24 -6.33
CA ALA A 572 17.36 -11.26 -6.01
C ALA A 572 18.42 -10.81 -4.98
N LEU A 573 18.63 -9.50 -4.83
CA LEU A 573 19.56 -8.94 -3.83
C LEU A 573 18.87 -8.66 -2.49
N TYR A 574 17.65 -8.12 -2.53
CA TYR A 574 17.01 -7.50 -1.35
C TYR A 574 15.79 -8.27 -0.84
N ARG A 575 15.17 -9.13 -1.66
CA ARG A 575 13.97 -9.88 -1.30
C ARG A 575 14.30 -11.35 -0.93
N VAL A 576 15.12 -11.54 0.11
CA VAL A 576 15.72 -12.85 0.49
C VAL A 576 15.23 -13.44 1.80
#